data_AF-G9QNV1-F1
#
_entry.id   AF-G9QNV1-F1
#
_cell.length_a   1.000
_cell.length_b   1.000
_cell.length_c   1.000
_cell.angle_alpha   90.00
_cell.angle_beta   90.00
_cell.angle_gamma   90.00
#
_symmetry.space_group_name_H-M   'P 1'
#
loop_
_entity.id
_entity.type
_entity.pdbx_description
1 polymer ?
#
loop_
_entity_poly.entity_id
_entity_poly.type
_entity_poly.pdbx_seq_one_letter_code
_entity_poly.pdbx_strand_id
1 'polypeptide(L)'
;MAKPISAIEKQHPDPLEETSEALAEIGEKIANSREAVLKTLDILQEMQKSGVLDILYGLLKSREKVGTVMIEQINQPKYHHVIKNGFQLLATLESEQLETIFNAMKKGIEQLDQPTKKQQSLSLWGMMKAVRDPYINSALSMMLHFLHGVGKGLESQMQLKES
;
A
#
# COMPACT_ATOMS: atom_id res chain seq x y z
N MET A 1 18.16 36.62 57.04
CA MET A 1 17.01 36.67 56.11
C MET A 1 17.54 36.63 54.69
N ALA A 2 17.25 35.59 53.92
CA ALA A 2 17.69 35.46 52.52
C ALA A 2 16.54 35.92 51.59
N LYS A 3 16.86 36.76 50.60
CA LYS A 3 15.91 37.19 49.56
C LYS A 3 15.76 36.05 48.53
N PRO A 4 14.56 35.76 48.02
CA PRO A 4 14.36 34.65 47.09
C PRO A 4 14.97 34.99 45.72
N ILE A 5 15.58 33.98 45.12
CA ILE A 5 16.16 34.00 43.77
C ILE A 5 15.06 34.08 42.71
N SER A 6 15.39 34.88 41.68
CA SER A 6 14.56 35.36 40.59
C SER A 6 13.94 34.27 39.72
N ALA A 7 12.83 34.67 39.10
CA ALA A 7 12.07 33.97 38.07
C ALA A 7 12.93 33.11 37.13
N ILE A 8 12.55 31.84 37.00
CA ILE A 8 13.06 30.94 35.96
C ILE A 8 12.38 31.37 34.65
N GLU A 9 13.08 32.16 33.85
CA GLU A 9 12.68 32.48 32.49
C GLU A 9 12.95 31.22 31.64
N LYS A 10 11.89 30.45 31.37
CA LYS A 10 11.96 29.33 30.44
C LYS A 10 12.29 29.90 29.07
N GLN A 11 13.52 29.68 28.60
CA GLN A 11 13.90 29.94 27.22
C GLN A 11 12.99 29.09 26.33
N HIS A 12 12.08 29.75 25.62
CA HIS A 12 11.34 29.15 24.53
C HIS A 12 12.33 28.92 23.38
N PRO A 13 12.52 27.68 22.90
CA PRO A 13 13.37 27.43 21.74
C PRO A 13 12.78 28.17 20.53
N ASP A 14 13.64 28.88 19.80
CA ASP A 14 13.29 29.61 18.59
C ASP A 14 12.95 28.57 17.49
N PRO A 15 11.75 28.60 16.87
CA PRO A 15 11.37 27.65 15.82
C PRO A 15 12.32 27.61 14.62
N LEU A 16 13.17 28.63 14.44
CA LEU A 16 14.22 28.66 13.41
C LEU A 16 15.42 27.74 13.73
N GLU A 17 15.77 27.54 15.00
CA GLU A 17 16.88 26.66 15.39
C GLU A 17 16.45 25.18 15.32
N GLU A 18 15.24 24.86 15.76
CA GLU A 18 14.68 23.50 15.73
C GLU A 18 14.49 22.98 14.29
N THR A 19 14.12 23.88 13.36
CA THR A 19 14.01 23.55 11.93
C THR A 19 15.37 23.32 11.28
N SER A 20 16.41 24.07 11.68
CA SER A 20 17.78 23.89 11.16
C SER A 20 18.37 22.55 11.60
N GLU A 21 18.19 22.17 12.87
CA GLU A 21 18.67 20.88 13.39
C GLU A 21 17.93 19.69 12.74
N ALA A 22 16.62 19.78 12.59
CA ALA A 22 15.83 18.74 11.93
C ALA A 22 16.24 18.54 10.45
N LEU A 23 16.51 19.63 9.73
CA LEU A 23 17.01 19.56 8.35
C LEU A 23 18.41 18.96 8.26
N ALA A 24 19.29 19.27 9.22
CA ALA A 24 20.62 18.69 9.30
C ALA A 24 20.57 17.17 9.56
N GLU A 25 19.72 16.73 10.49
CA GLU A 25 19.54 15.31 10.80
C GLU A 25 18.94 14.52 9.62
N ILE A 26 17.94 15.10 8.94
CA ILE A 26 17.37 14.51 7.71
C ILE A 26 18.45 14.45 6.62
N GLY A 27 19.22 15.51 6.43
CA GLY A 27 20.33 15.56 5.48
C GLY A 27 21.37 14.47 5.73
N GLU A 28 21.75 14.25 6.99
CA GLU A 28 22.70 13.20 7.38
C GLU A 28 22.15 11.80 7.09
N LYS A 29 20.89 11.53 7.45
CA LYS A 29 20.25 10.23 7.18
C LYS A 29 20.10 9.93 5.69
N ILE A 30 19.80 10.95 4.89
CA ILE A 30 19.76 10.86 3.42
C ILE A 30 21.16 10.62 2.85
N ALA A 31 22.18 11.33 3.35
CA ALA A 31 23.56 11.17 2.91
C ALA A 31 24.10 9.76 3.20
N ASN A 32 23.82 9.23 4.39
CA ASN A 32 24.20 7.87 4.79
C ASN A 32 23.43 6.77 4.02
N SER A 33 22.28 7.11 3.43
CA SER A 33 21.42 6.19 2.67
C SER A 33 21.29 6.56 1.19
N ARG A 34 22.29 7.28 0.64
CA ARG A 34 22.24 7.90 -0.70
C ARG A 34 21.77 6.94 -1.79
N GLU A 35 22.29 5.72 -1.82
CA GLU A 35 21.95 4.72 -2.84
C GLU A 35 20.48 4.27 -2.73
N ALA A 36 19.98 4.03 -1.52
CA ALA A 36 18.59 3.64 -1.30
C ALA A 36 17.61 4.77 -1.67
N VAL A 37 17.98 6.02 -1.37
CA VAL A 37 17.20 7.20 -1.74
C VAL A 37 17.14 7.35 -3.26
N LEU A 38 18.28 7.24 -3.95
CA LEU A 38 18.33 7.31 -5.42
C LEU A 38 17.51 6.18 -6.07
N LYS A 39 17.65 4.94 -5.61
CA LYS A 39 16.85 3.81 -6.11
C LYS A 39 15.35 4.01 -5.87
N THR A 40 14.96 4.61 -4.75
CA THR A 40 13.56 4.92 -4.47
C THR A 40 13.03 5.99 -5.43
N LEU A 41 13.82 7.02 -5.73
CA LEU A 41 13.48 8.05 -6.71
C LEU A 41 13.34 7.46 -8.12
N ASP A 42 14.21 6.52 -8.51
CA ASP A 42 14.11 5.83 -9.79
C ASP A 42 12.84 4.98 -9.89
N ILE A 43 12.49 4.25 -8.82
CA ILE A 43 11.23 3.49 -8.75
C ILE A 43 10.04 4.44 -8.87
N LEU A 44 10.04 5.56 -8.15
CA LEU A 44 8.98 6.56 -8.23
C LEU A 44 8.86 7.15 -9.64
N GLN A 45 9.98 7.41 -10.31
CA GLN A 45 9.96 7.86 -11.71
C GLN A 45 9.36 6.80 -12.64
N GLU A 46 9.69 5.53 -12.45
CA GLU A 46 9.15 4.46 -13.28
C GLU A 46 7.65 4.23 -13.02
N MET A 47 7.22 4.37 -11.77
CA MET A 47 5.80 4.37 -11.40
C MET A 47 5.05 5.59 -11.96
N GLN A 48 5.70 6.75 -12.10
CA GLN A 48 5.13 7.92 -12.78
C GLN A 48 4.96 7.66 -14.28
N LYS A 49 6.00 7.13 -14.95
CA LYS A 49 5.97 6.85 -16.40
C LYS A 49 4.92 5.80 -16.77
N SER A 50 4.73 4.81 -15.90
CA SER A 50 3.73 3.75 -16.07
C SER A 50 2.31 4.16 -15.68
N GLY A 51 2.12 5.37 -15.13
CA GLY A 51 0.81 5.89 -14.70
C GLY A 51 0.29 5.28 -13.39
N VAL A 52 1.08 4.46 -12.70
CA VAL A 52 0.72 3.85 -11.41
C VAL A 52 0.55 4.91 -10.33
N LEU A 53 1.41 5.94 -10.31
CA LEU A 53 1.27 7.05 -9.36
C LEU A 53 0.00 7.86 -9.61
N ASP A 54 -0.42 8.05 -10.86
CA ASP A 54 -1.65 8.78 -11.20
C ASP A 54 -2.91 8.04 -10.72
N ILE A 55 -2.89 6.70 -10.79
CA ILE A 55 -3.95 5.85 -10.23
C ILE A 55 -4.00 5.99 -8.71
N LEU A 56 -2.86 5.84 -8.03
CA LEU A 56 -2.78 5.98 -6.58
C LEU A 56 -3.19 7.38 -6.11
N TYR A 57 -2.77 8.41 -6.83
CA TYR A 57 -3.16 9.81 -6.58
C TYR A 57 -4.66 10.02 -6.77
N GLY A 58 -5.25 9.46 -7.83
CA GLY A 58 -6.69 9.48 -8.07
C GLY A 58 -7.49 8.78 -6.97
N LEU A 59 -7.04 7.60 -6.52
CA LEU A 59 -7.65 6.88 -5.41
C LEU A 59 -7.60 7.69 -4.10
N LEU A 60 -6.48 8.37 -3.82
CA LEU A 60 -6.33 9.17 -2.60
C LEU A 60 -7.18 10.46 -2.64
N LYS A 61 -7.27 11.09 -3.81
CA LYS A 61 -8.06 12.31 -4.05
C LYS A 61 -9.57 12.05 -4.12
N SER A 62 -9.99 10.82 -4.42
CA SER A 62 -11.40 10.44 -4.47
C SER A 62 -12.15 10.56 -3.13
N ARG A 63 -11.44 10.79 -2.01
CA ARG A 63 -12.06 11.09 -0.70
C ARG A 63 -12.83 12.42 -0.66
N GLU A 64 -12.45 13.42 -1.47
CA GLU A 64 -13.20 14.68 -1.58
C GLU A 64 -13.53 14.99 -3.05
N LYS A 65 -14.75 14.62 -3.47
CA LYS A 65 -15.49 15.17 -4.62
C LYS A 65 -14.67 15.44 -5.90
N VAL A 66 -14.22 14.39 -6.58
CA VAL A 66 -13.86 14.47 -8.01
C VAL A 66 -14.33 13.21 -8.76
N GLY A 67 -15.63 12.92 -8.71
CA GLY A 67 -16.21 11.78 -9.44
C GLY A 67 -16.31 11.99 -10.95
N THR A 68 -16.48 13.23 -11.41
CA THR A 68 -16.85 13.51 -12.81
C THR A 68 -15.65 13.51 -13.76
N VAL A 69 -14.51 14.06 -13.34
CA VAL A 69 -13.29 14.16 -14.18
C VAL A 69 -12.64 12.79 -14.39
N MET A 70 -12.71 11.90 -13.40
CA MET A 70 -12.16 10.55 -13.50
C MET A 70 -12.99 9.66 -14.44
N ILE A 71 -14.33 9.79 -14.40
CA ILE A 71 -15.23 9.03 -15.27
C ILE A 71 -15.01 9.41 -16.74
N GLU A 72 -14.84 10.70 -17.06
CA GLU A 72 -14.57 11.13 -18.44
C GLU A 72 -13.20 10.65 -18.95
N GLN A 73 -12.18 10.59 -18.09
CA GLN A 73 -10.86 10.07 -18.46
C GLN A 73 -10.85 8.55 -18.65
N ILE A 74 -11.56 7.80 -17.79
CA ILE A 74 -11.74 6.36 -17.94
C ILE A 74 -12.64 6.04 -19.14
N ASN A 75 -13.63 6.90 -19.45
CA ASN A 75 -14.49 6.77 -20.62
C ASN A 75 -13.82 7.23 -21.93
N GLN A 76 -12.53 7.52 -21.94
CA GLN A 76 -11.83 7.76 -23.20
C GLN A 76 -11.77 6.47 -24.05
N PRO A 77 -11.79 6.56 -25.39
CA PRO A 77 -11.71 5.41 -26.29
C PRO A 77 -10.49 4.51 -26.02
N LYS A 78 -9.39 5.12 -25.55
CA LYS A 78 -8.14 4.42 -25.17
C LYS A 78 -8.35 3.34 -24.10
N TYR A 79 -9.30 3.53 -23.19
CA TYR A 79 -9.54 2.63 -22.06
C TYR A 79 -10.77 1.73 -22.24
N HIS A 80 -11.57 1.94 -23.28
CA HIS A 80 -12.74 1.11 -23.59
C HIS A 80 -12.39 -0.38 -23.67
N HIS A 81 -11.23 -0.72 -24.24
CA HIS A 81 -10.78 -2.11 -24.33
C HIS A 81 -10.43 -2.71 -22.96
N VAL A 82 -9.78 -1.93 -22.09
CA VAL A 82 -9.42 -2.38 -20.73
C VAL A 82 -10.67 -2.58 -19.89
N ILE A 83 -11.61 -1.63 -19.95
CA ILE A 83 -12.89 -1.72 -19.24
C ILE A 83 -13.70 -2.90 -19.75
N LYS A 84 -13.85 -3.04 -21.07
CA LYS A 84 -14.59 -4.14 -21.69
C LYS A 84 -14.00 -5.50 -21.31
N ASN A 85 -12.67 -5.65 -21.37
CA ASN A 85 -12.00 -6.90 -21.02
C ASN A 85 -12.05 -7.17 -19.51
N GLY A 86 -11.91 -6.14 -18.67
CA GLY A 86 -12.06 -6.24 -17.22
C GLY A 86 -13.46 -6.66 -16.81
N PHE A 87 -14.49 -6.05 -17.40
CA PHE A 87 -15.88 -6.45 -17.20
C PHE A 87 -16.17 -7.86 -17.71
N GLN A 88 -15.60 -8.27 -18.84
CA GLN A 88 -15.73 -9.65 -19.32
C GLN A 88 -15.09 -10.67 -18.37
N LEU A 89 -13.91 -10.38 -17.83
CA LEU A 89 -13.28 -11.22 -16.81
C LEU A 89 -14.19 -11.33 -15.58
N LEU A 90 -14.72 -10.21 -15.09
CA LEU A 90 -15.65 -10.21 -13.96
C LEU A 90 -16.97 -10.93 -14.27
N ALA A 91 -17.47 -10.84 -15.50
CA ALA A 91 -18.68 -11.54 -15.92
C ALA A 91 -18.49 -13.05 -16.12
N THR A 92 -17.26 -13.50 -16.37
CA THR A 92 -16.91 -14.92 -16.45
C THR A 92 -16.67 -15.56 -15.08
N LEU A 93 -16.53 -14.75 -14.02
CA LEU A 93 -16.47 -15.26 -12.65
C LEU A 93 -17.88 -15.54 -12.15
N GLU A 94 -18.05 -16.71 -11.55
CA GLU A 94 -19.32 -17.12 -10.98
C GLU A 94 -19.66 -16.26 -9.75
N SER A 95 -20.90 -15.74 -9.68
CA SER A 95 -21.33 -14.78 -8.65
C SER A 95 -21.09 -15.28 -7.22
N GLU A 96 -21.24 -16.58 -6.98
CA GLU A 96 -21.03 -17.21 -5.67
C GLU A 96 -19.56 -17.16 -5.21
N GLN A 97 -18.61 -17.31 -6.15
CA GLN A 97 -17.18 -17.28 -5.84
C GLN A 97 -16.74 -15.86 -5.46
N LEU A 98 -17.25 -14.86 -6.18
CA LEU A 98 -17.03 -13.44 -5.86
C LEU A 98 -17.62 -13.08 -4.50
N GLU A 99 -18.86 -13.50 -4.23
CA GLU A 99 -19.52 -13.26 -2.96
C GLU A 99 -18.73 -13.86 -1.79
N THR A 100 -18.20 -15.07 -1.96
CA THR A 100 -17.36 -15.73 -0.96
C THR A 100 -16.09 -14.94 -0.65
N ILE A 101 -15.38 -14.46 -1.69
CA ILE A 101 -14.16 -13.66 -1.54
C ILE A 101 -14.47 -12.33 -0.84
N PHE A 102 -15.52 -11.62 -1.28
CA PHE A 102 -15.90 -10.35 -0.68
C PHE A 102 -16.32 -10.50 0.78
N ASN A 103 -17.08 -11.54 1.11
CA ASN A 103 -17.46 -11.82 2.49
C ASN A 103 -16.24 -12.17 3.37
N ALA A 104 -15.26 -12.91 2.85
CA ALA A 104 -14.01 -13.19 3.56
C ALA A 104 -13.19 -11.91 3.80
N MET A 105 -13.09 -11.04 2.80
CA MET A 105 -12.42 -9.74 2.92
C MET A 105 -13.10 -8.84 3.95
N LYS A 106 -14.43 -8.75 3.92
CA LYS A 106 -15.22 -7.98 4.90
C LYS A 106 -14.90 -8.43 6.33
N LYS A 107 -14.91 -9.74 6.59
CA LYS A 107 -14.55 -10.29 7.91
C LYS A 107 -13.12 -9.96 8.32
N GLY A 108 -12.18 -9.95 7.38
CA GLY A 108 -10.80 -9.52 7.64
C GLY A 108 -10.70 -8.06 8.05
N ILE A 109 -11.46 -7.18 7.40
CA ILE A 109 -11.54 -5.75 7.76
C ILE A 109 -12.16 -5.57 9.14
N GLU A 110 -13.26 -6.27 9.43
CA GLU A 110 -13.92 -6.24 10.74
C GLU A 110 -12.99 -6.69 11.89
N GLN A 111 -11.99 -7.54 11.63
CA GLN A 111 -10.98 -7.90 12.63
C GLN A 111 -10.00 -6.76 12.95
N LEU A 112 -9.81 -5.79 12.06
CA LEU A 112 -8.91 -4.66 12.30
C LEU A 112 -9.48 -3.68 13.34
N ASP A 113 -10.81 -3.60 13.43
CA ASP A 113 -11.51 -2.73 14.38
C ASP A 113 -11.67 -3.37 15.78
N GLN A 114 -11.28 -4.64 15.94
CA GLN A 114 -11.33 -5.30 17.24
C GLN A 114 -10.16 -4.80 18.11
N PRO A 115 -10.41 -4.36 19.36
CA PRO A 115 -9.35 -3.89 20.25
C PRO A 115 -8.40 -5.05 20.58
N THR A 116 -7.27 -5.11 19.88
CA THR A 116 -6.25 -6.13 20.11
C THR A 116 -5.64 -5.91 21.49
N LYS A 117 -5.81 -6.90 22.40
CA LYS A 117 -5.10 -6.91 23.69
C LYS A 117 -3.59 -6.98 23.42
N LYS A 118 -2.91 -5.85 23.64
CA LYS A 118 -1.47 -5.61 23.47
C LYS A 118 -0.97 -5.67 22.03
N GLN A 119 -0.61 -4.49 21.54
CA GLN A 119 0.27 -4.27 20.39
C GLN A 119 1.67 -4.79 20.71
N GLN A 120 1.87 -6.10 20.66
CA GLN A 120 3.21 -6.69 20.63
C GLN A 120 3.67 -6.68 19.18
N SER A 121 4.80 -6.03 18.93
CA SER A 121 5.52 -6.13 17.66
C SER A 121 5.66 -7.61 17.28
N LEU A 122 5.25 -7.98 16.06
CA LEU A 122 5.30 -9.35 15.58
C LEU A 122 6.78 -9.80 15.54
N SER A 123 7.22 -10.54 16.56
CA SER A 123 8.56 -11.12 16.62
C SER A 123 8.72 -12.20 15.53
N LEU A 124 9.95 -12.48 15.08
CA LEU A 124 10.26 -13.57 14.14
C LEU A 124 9.67 -14.92 14.60
N TRP A 125 9.63 -15.16 15.91
CA TRP A 125 8.99 -16.35 16.47
C TRP A 125 7.45 -16.28 16.41
N GLY A 126 6.88 -15.09 16.56
CA GLY A 126 5.46 -14.82 16.35
C GLY A 126 5.04 -15.06 14.90
N MET A 127 5.89 -14.70 13.92
CA MET A 127 5.66 -15.00 12.50
C MET A 127 5.64 -16.50 12.23
N MET A 128 6.62 -17.25 12.75
CA MET A 128 6.62 -18.72 12.60
C MET A 128 5.38 -19.36 13.22
N LYS A 129 4.90 -18.85 14.35
CA LYS A 129 3.63 -19.29 14.94
C LYS A 129 2.43 -18.92 14.09
N ALA A 130 2.40 -17.70 13.55
CA ALA A 130 1.32 -17.23 12.68
C ALA A 130 1.21 -18.10 11.42
N VAL A 131 2.31 -18.48 10.79
CA VAL A 131 2.29 -19.39 9.63
C VAL A 131 1.75 -20.78 9.98
N ARG A 132 1.88 -21.22 11.24
CA ARG A 132 1.31 -22.49 11.73
C ARG A 132 -0.17 -22.39 12.10
N ASP A 133 -0.73 -21.19 12.17
CA ASP A 133 -2.17 -21.00 12.36
C ASP A 133 -2.93 -21.56 11.14
N PRO A 134 -3.98 -22.38 11.34
CA PRO A 134 -4.67 -23.04 10.24
C PRO A 134 -5.37 -22.06 9.29
N TYR A 135 -5.83 -20.90 9.77
CA TYR A 135 -6.49 -19.89 8.93
C TYR A 135 -5.48 -19.11 8.10
N ILE A 136 -4.36 -18.70 8.71
CA ILE A 136 -3.27 -18.01 8.01
C ILE A 136 -2.62 -18.94 6.98
N ASN A 137 -2.36 -20.20 7.34
CA ASN A 137 -1.82 -21.20 6.42
C ASN A 137 -2.76 -21.43 5.23
N SER A 138 -4.07 -21.58 5.47
CA SER A 138 -5.04 -21.76 4.40
C SER A 138 -5.07 -20.57 3.42
N ALA A 139 -5.02 -19.34 3.93
CA ALA A 139 -4.97 -18.14 3.10
C ALA A 139 -3.67 -18.05 2.28
N LEU A 140 -2.52 -18.35 2.90
CA LEU A 140 -1.23 -18.40 2.21
C LEU A 140 -1.20 -19.49 1.13
N SER A 141 -1.72 -20.68 1.43
CA SER A 141 -1.83 -21.79 0.49
C SER A 141 -2.72 -21.44 -0.71
N MET A 142 -3.88 -20.83 -0.46
CA MET A 142 -4.77 -20.34 -1.52
C MET A 142 -4.08 -19.31 -2.41
N MET A 143 -3.36 -18.35 -1.81
CA MET A 143 -2.58 -17.36 -2.55
C MET A 143 -1.53 -18.05 -3.42
N LEU A 144 -0.72 -18.96 -2.88
CA LEU A 144 0.30 -19.67 -3.66
C LEU A 144 -0.29 -20.48 -4.82
N HIS A 145 -1.41 -21.17 -4.60
CA HIS A 145 -2.11 -21.89 -5.67
C HIS A 145 -2.65 -20.95 -6.75
N PHE A 146 -3.18 -19.79 -6.37
CA PHE A 146 -3.61 -18.77 -7.32
C PHE A 146 -2.44 -18.27 -8.17
N LEU A 147 -1.32 -17.88 -7.55
CA LEU A 147 -0.13 -17.43 -8.28
C LEU A 147 0.41 -18.51 -9.24
N HIS A 148 0.41 -19.77 -8.81
CA HIS A 148 0.80 -20.90 -9.65
C HIS A 148 -0.12 -21.07 -10.87
N GLY A 149 -1.44 -20.94 -10.67
CA GLY A 149 -2.42 -20.98 -11.76
C GLY A 149 -2.24 -19.84 -12.77
N VAL A 150 -2.00 -18.62 -12.27
CA VAL A 150 -1.69 -17.45 -13.13
C VAL A 150 -0.44 -17.70 -13.96
N GLY A 151 0.64 -18.20 -13.34
CA GLY A 151 1.89 -18.52 -14.03
C GLY A 151 1.70 -19.51 -15.18
N LYS A 152 0.98 -20.61 -14.94
CA LYS A 152 0.65 -21.60 -15.97
C LYS A 152 -0.19 -21.02 -17.11
N GLY A 153 -1.15 -20.16 -16.78
CA GLY A 153 -1.97 -19.47 -17.78
C GLY A 153 -1.15 -18.55 -18.69
N LEU A 154 -0.21 -17.80 -18.12
CA LEU A 154 0.70 -16.93 -18.88
C LEU A 154 1.63 -17.72 -19.80
N GLU A 155 2.21 -18.81 -19.30
CA GLU A 155 3.07 -19.70 -20.09
C GLU A 155 2.31 -20.30 -21.29
N SER A 156 1.09 -20.79 -21.06
CA SER A 156 0.24 -21.38 -22.10
C SER A 156 -0.11 -20.37 -23.20
N GLN A 157 -0.36 -19.12 -22.84
CA GLN A 157 -0.65 -18.03 -23.78
C GLN A 157 0.58 -17.58 -24.58
N MET A 158 1.78 -17.67 -24.00
CA MET A 158 3.03 -17.38 -24.71
C MET A 158 3.33 -18.47 -25.75
N GLN A 159 3.14 -19.75 -25.41
CA GLN A 159 3.36 -20.88 -26.32
C GLN A 159 2.42 -20.86 -27.54
N LEU A 160 1.16 -20.46 -27.36
CA LEU A 160 0.17 -20.32 -28.45
C LEU A 160 0.49 -19.17 -29.43
N LYS A 161 1.34 -18.22 -29.04
CA LYS A 161 1.69 -17.05 -29.85
C LYS A 161 2.98 -17.26 -30.65
N GLU A 162 3.76 -18.30 -30.31
CA GLU A 162 4.99 -18.70 -31.00
C GLU A 162 4.80 -19.83 -32.03
N SER A 163 3.59 -20.42 -32.08
CA SER A 163 3.14 -21.43 -33.06
C SER A 163 2.27 -20.83 -34.15
#